data_AF-A0A2H9SKQ4-F1
#
_entry.id   AF-A0A2H9SKQ4-F1
#
_cell.length_a   1.000
_cell.length_b   1.000
_cell.length_c   1.000
_cell.angle_alpha   90.00
_cell.angle_beta   90.00
_cell.angle_gamma   90.00
#
_symmetry.space_group_name_H-M   'P 1'
#
loop_
_entity.id
_entity.type
_entity.pdbx_description
1 polymer ?
#
loop_
_entity_poly.entity_id
_entity_poly.type
_entity_poly.pdbx_seq_one_letter_code
_entity_poly.pdbx_strand_id
1 'polypeptide(L)'
;MAMTAEQLAHTAKLAYLEPSDVMHHLEKCNAVLSSIEKLQSIDTSTILPLNHPTSVTQYLRNDDHIGAPDIRALAQCAPQFQDDLYIVPQVVKGQS
;
A
#
# COMPACT_ATOMS: atom_id res chain seq x y z
N MET A 1 -6.71 -12.82 19.33
CA MET A 1 -5.47 -13.20 18.63
C MET A 1 -4.47 -12.08 18.80
N ALA A 2 -3.21 -12.40 19.09
CA ALA A 2 -2.14 -11.41 19.20
C ALA A 2 -1.14 -11.64 18.07
N MET A 3 -0.74 -10.55 17.42
CA MET A 3 0.34 -10.54 16.45
C MET A 3 1.69 -10.68 17.18
N THR A 4 2.63 -11.42 16.59
CA THR A 4 4.00 -11.57 17.09
C THR A 4 4.97 -10.58 16.44
N ALA A 5 6.16 -10.42 17.02
CA ALA A 5 7.20 -9.55 16.45
C ALA A 5 7.66 -10.02 15.05
N GLU A 6 7.71 -11.33 14.81
CA GLU A 6 8.04 -11.91 13.51
C GLU A 6 6.98 -11.57 12.46
N GLN A 7 5.69 -11.63 12.83
CA GLN A 7 4.58 -11.26 11.96
C GLN A 7 4.57 -9.75 11.66
N LEU A 8 4.91 -8.92 12.65
CA LEU A 8 5.10 -7.49 12.46
C LEU A 8 6.24 -7.20 11.49
N ALA A 9 7.40 -7.83 11.67
CA ALA A 9 8.54 -7.67 10.77
C ALA A 9 8.23 -8.13 9.34
N HIS A 10 7.53 -9.25 9.20
CA HIS A 10 7.08 -9.74 7.90
C HIS A 10 6.12 -8.74 7.21
N THR A 11 5.17 -8.18 7.96
CA THR A 11 4.22 -7.18 7.44
C THR A 11 4.92 -5.87 7.09
N ALA A 12 5.86 -5.41 7.91
CA ALA A 12 6.66 -4.22 7.64
C ALA A 12 7.49 -4.38 6.36
N LYS A 13 8.10 -5.56 6.16
CA LYS A 13 8.82 -5.90 4.92
C LYS A 13 7.90 -5.86 3.69
N LEU A 14 6.68 -6.39 3.78
CA LEU A 14 5.70 -6.30 2.69
C LEU A 14 5.31 -4.85 2.37
N ALA A 15 5.29 -3.99 3.39
CA ALA A 15 4.99 -2.56 3.25
C ALA A 15 6.22 -1.69 2.90
N TYR A 16 7.41 -2.28 2.73
CA TYR A 16 8.68 -1.56 2.55
C TYR A 16 8.98 -0.56 3.68
N LEU A 17 8.69 -0.95 4.92
CA LEU A 17 8.92 -0.16 6.13
C LEU A 17 10.01 -0.77 7.00
N GLU A 18 10.84 0.09 7.60
CA GLU A 18 11.83 -0.27 8.62
C GLU A 18 11.38 0.29 9.98
N PRO A 19 10.75 -0.51 10.86
CA PRO A 19 10.19 -0.02 12.11
C PRO A 19 11.31 0.31 13.11
N SER A 20 11.33 1.55 13.59
CA SER A 20 12.33 2.02 14.57
C SER A 20 12.10 1.48 15.99
N ASP A 21 10.84 1.19 16.35
CA ASP A 21 10.45 0.65 17.65
C ASP A 21 9.42 -0.49 17.49
N VAL A 22 9.94 -1.71 17.44
CA VAL A 22 9.14 -2.92 17.21
C VAL A 22 8.09 -3.12 18.31
N MET A 23 8.42 -2.87 19.57
CA MET A 23 7.51 -3.16 20.69
C MET A 23 6.35 -2.17 20.73
N HIS A 24 6.61 -0.88 20.54
CA HIS A 24 5.56 0.13 20.45
C HIS A 24 4.60 -0.11 19.28
N HIS A 25 5.14 -0.49 18.12
CA HIS A 25 4.32 -0.84 16.96
C HIS A 25 3.51 -2.11 17.21
N LEU A 26 4.08 -3.12 17.87
CA LEU A 26 3.40 -4.35 18.21
C LEU A 26 2.19 -4.11 19.13
N GLU A 27 2.36 -3.29 20.17
CA GLU A 27 1.28 -2.91 21.08
C GLU A 27 0.13 -2.21 20.34
N LYS A 28 0.46 -1.21 19.50
CA LYS A 28 -0.53 -0.48 18.71
C LYS A 28 -1.28 -1.37 17.72
N CYS A 29 -0.58 -2.22 16.99
CA CYS A 29 -1.21 -3.13 16.05
C CYS A 29 -2.12 -4.14 16.78
N ASN A 30 -1.70 -4.66 17.93
CA ASN A 30 -2.54 -5.54 18.73
C ASN A 30 -3.80 -4.83 19.25
N ALA A 31 -3.71 -3.56 19.66
CA ALA A 31 -4.89 -2.79 20.06
C ALA A 31 -5.90 -2.60 18.91
N VAL A 32 -5.42 -2.39 17.68
CA VAL A 32 -6.27 -2.31 16.48
C VAL A 32 -6.91 -3.67 16.17
N LEU A 33 -6.13 -4.76 16.20
CA LEU A 33 -6.64 -6.11 15.96
C LEU A 33 -7.72 -6.49 16.98
N SER A 34 -7.52 -6.20 18.28
CA SER A 34 -8.54 -6.40 19.31
C SER A 34 -9.80 -5.55 19.09
N SER A 35 -9.68 -4.39 18.45
CA SER A 35 -10.86 -3.58 18.09
C SER A 35 -11.64 -4.21 16.94
N ILE A 36 -10.94 -4.79 15.96
CA ILE A 36 -11.54 -5.51 14.81
C ILE A 36 -12.24 -6.79 15.28
N GLU A 37 -11.70 -7.50 16.28
CA GLU A 37 -12.33 -8.71 16.84
C GLU A 37 -13.77 -8.48 17.32
N LYS A 38 -14.10 -7.27 17.77
CA LYS A 38 -15.48 -6.93 18.16
C LYS A 38 -16.46 -7.04 16.99
N LEU A 39 -16.01 -6.76 15.77
CA LEU A 39 -16.83 -6.84 14.55
C LEU A 39 -17.15 -8.29 14.15
N GLN A 40 -16.32 -9.26 14.57
CA GLN A 40 -16.54 -10.70 14.26
C GLN A 40 -17.77 -11.28 14.99
N SER A 41 -18.31 -10.58 15.97
CA SER A 41 -19.54 -10.99 16.67
C SER A 41 -20.82 -10.83 15.85
N ILE A 42 -20.74 -10.09 14.73
CA ILE A 42 -21.87 -9.80 13.86
C ILE A 42 -21.96 -10.88 12.78
N ASP A 43 -23.13 -11.53 12.66
CA ASP A 43 -23.37 -12.51 11.60
C ASP A 43 -23.47 -11.79 10.23
N THR A 44 -22.56 -12.15 9.32
CA THR A 44 -22.50 -11.63 7.96
C THR A 44 -22.70 -12.71 6.90
N SER A 45 -23.15 -13.91 7.29
CA SER A 45 -23.29 -15.08 6.41
C SER A 45 -24.25 -14.89 5.23
N THR A 46 -25.19 -13.96 5.34
CA THR A 46 -26.26 -13.73 4.35
C THR A 46 -26.14 -12.41 3.60
N ILE A 47 -25.12 -11.60 3.89
CA ILE A 47 -24.93 -10.29 3.25
C ILE A 47 -23.74 -10.30 2.29
N LEU A 48 -23.88 -9.60 1.16
CA LEU A 48 -22.79 -9.44 0.20
C LEU A 48 -21.87 -8.28 0.63
N PRO A 49 -20.54 -8.40 0.46
CA PRO A 49 -19.62 -7.30 0.68
C PRO A 49 -19.94 -6.08 -0.19
N LEU A 50 -19.88 -4.88 0.39
CA LEU A 50 -20.08 -3.62 -0.32
C LEU A 50 -18.73 -3.10 -0.85
N ASN A 51 -18.49 -3.23 -2.16
CA ASN A 51 -17.23 -2.81 -2.79
C ASN A 51 -17.16 -1.31 -3.07
N HIS A 52 -18.28 -0.70 -3.47
CA HIS A 52 -18.40 0.72 -3.71
C HIS A 52 -19.69 1.22 -3.04
N PRO A 53 -19.68 2.41 -2.40
CA PRO A 53 -20.84 2.95 -1.71
C PRO A 53 -21.96 3.36 -2.68
N THR A 54 -21.61 3.66 -3.93
CA THR A 54 -22.56 4.01 -5.00
C THR A 54 -22.64 2.89 -6.03
N SER A 55 -23.81 2.74 -6.65
CA SER A 55 -23.99 1.84 -7.77
C SER A 55 -23.33 2.43 -9.02
N VAL A 56 -22.07 2.10 -9.24
CA VAL A 56 -21.31 2.50 -10.43
C VAL A 56 -21.37 1.42 -11.50
N THR A 57 -21.71 1.83 -12.72
CA THR A 57 -21.48 1.03 -13.93
C THR A 57 -20.05 1.24 -14.42
N GLN A 58 -19.50 0.27 -15.15
CA GLN A 58 -18.17 0.40 -15.74
C GLN A 58 -18.11 1.61 -16.67
N TYR A 59 -17.34 2.63 -16.29
CA TYR A 59 -17.10 3.79 -17.13
C TYR A 59 -16.00 3.48 -18.13
N LEU A 60 -16.31 3.59 -19.43
CA LEU A 60 -15.33 3.42 -20.49
C LEU A 60 -14.76 4.78 -20.88
N ARG A 61 -13.43 4.82 -21.07
CA ARG A 61 -12.73 5.94 -21.68
C ARG A 61 -12.55 5.63 -23.17
N ASN A 62 -12.85 6.59 -24.04
CA ASN A 62 -12.53 6.48 -25.47
C ASN A 62 -11.03 6.29 -25.67
N ASP A 63 -10.64 5.60 -26.74
CA ASP A 63 -9.24 5.40 -27.11
C ASP A 63 -8.67 6.61 -27.87
N ASP A 64 -8.82 7.79 -27.28
CA ASP A 64 -8.31 9.04 -27.84
C ASP A 64 -6.92 9.34 -27.28
N HIS A 65 -6.00 9.78 -28.16
CA HIS A 65 -4.66 10.22 -27.78
C HIS A 65 -4.68 11.67 -27.29
N ILE A 66 -4.22 11.90 -26.05
CA ILE A 66 -4.23 13.20 -25.38
C ILE A 66 -2.89 13.97 -25.45
N GLY A 67 -1.87 13.42 -26.12
CA GLY A 67 -0.52 14.01 -26.16
C GLY A 67 0.44 13.35 -25.16
N ALA A 68 1.72 13.68 -25.31
CA ALA A 68 2.77 13.26 -24.38
C ALA A 68 2.76 14.17 -23.13
N PRO A 69 3.13 13.63 -21.94
CA PRO A 69 3.27 14.44 -20.74
C PRO A 69 4.43 15.44 -20.85
N ASP A 70 4.36 16.56 -20.11
CA ASP A 70 5.44 17.54 -20.03
C ASP A 70 6.59 17.01 -19.15
N ILE A 71 7.71 16.64 -19.77
CA ILE A 71 8.90 16.11 -19.10
C ILE A 71 9.46 17.11 -18.07
N ARG A 72 9.36 18.42 -18.33
CA ARG A 72 9.86 19.44 -17.39
C ARG A 72 9.03 19.43 -16.11
N ALA A 73 7.72 19.26 -16.22
CA ALA A 73 6.84 19.14 -15.07
C ALA A 73 7.11 17.85 -14.28
N LEU A 74 7.40 16.74 -14.96
CA LEU A 74 7.77 15.47 -14.34
C LEU A 74 9.11 15.54 -13.59
N ALA A 75 10.08 16.26 -14.15
CA ALA A 75 11.40 16.45 -13.54
C ALA A 75 11.34 17.27 -12.24
N GLN A 76 10.39 18.19 -12.10
CA GLN A 76 10.29 19.08 -10.92
C GLN A 76 9.99 18.34 -9.61
N CYS A 77 9.27 17.23 -9.65
CA CYS A 77 8.94 16.43 -8.46
C CYS A 77 9.90 15.25 -8.25
N ALA A 78 10.87 15.05 -9.14
CA ALA A 78 11.78 13.92 -9.12
C ALA A 78 12.92 14.12 -8.10
N PRO A 79 13.17 13.17 -7.19
CA PRO A 79 14.33 13.24 -6.29
C PRO A 79 15.67 13.21 -7.03
N GLN A 80 15.77 12.43 -8.11
CA GLN A 80 16.95 12.37 -8.97
C GLN A 80 16.50 12.13 -10.42
N PHE A 81 16.94 13.01 -11.31
CA PHE A 81 16.51 13.02 -12.71
C PHE A 81 17.69 13.42 -13.60
N GLN A 82 17.95 12.64 -14.64
CA GLN A 82 19.05 12.87 -15.57
C GLN A 82 18.72 12.26 -16.94
N ASP A 83 19.11 12.94 -18.03
CA ASP A 83 18.91 12.49 -19.41
C ASP A 83 17.46 12.05 -19.71
N ASP A 84 16.49 12.83 -19.20
CA ASP A 84 15.04 12.57 -19.26
C ASP A 84 14.57 11.26 -18.58
N LEU A 85 15.35 10.76 -17.61
CA LEU A 85 15.09 9.53 -16.85
C LEU A 85 15.05 9.76 -15.34
N TYR A 86 14.18 9.01 -14.65
CA TYR A 86 14.26 8.86 -13.19
C TYR A 86 15.41 7.94 -12.82
N ILE A 87 16.33 8.43 -12.00
CA ILE A 87 17.48 7.64 -11.58
C ILE A 87 17.15 6.97 -10.26
N VAL A 88 17.25 5.64 -10.25
CA VAL A 88 17.02 4.80 -9.07
C VAL A 88 18.21 3.89 -8.82
N PRO A 89 18.49 3.52 -7.57
CA PRO A 89 19.53 2.53 -7.27
C PRO A 89 19.21 1.20 -7.95
N GLN A 90 20.15 0.69 -8.75
CA GLN A 90 20.03 -0.63 -9.35
C GLN A 90 20.40 -1.71 -8.32
N VAL A 91 19.43 -2.53 -7.92
CA VAL A 91 19.68 -3.68 -7.06
C VAL A 91 19.80 -4.93 -7.93
N VAL A 92 21.02 -5.26 -8.36
CA VAL A 92 21.29 -6.54 -9.04
C VAL A 92 21.44 -7.60 -7.94
N LYS A 93 20.61 -8.66 -7.94
CA LYS A 93 20.71 -9.72 -6.94
C LYS A 93 22.04 -10.47 -7.08
N GLY A 94 23.00 -10.16 -6.21
CA GLY A 94 24.23 -10.90 -5.99
C GLY A 94 24.57 -10.90 -4.50
N GLN A 95 24.24 -12.00 -3.84
CA GLN A 95 24.71 -12.45 -2.52
C GLN A 95 24.52 -11.52 -1.31
N SER A 96 23.55 -11.86 -0.46
CA SER A 96 23.73 -12.13 0.98
C SER A 96 22.61 -13.03 1.45
#